data_AF-A0A545SA45-F1
#
_entry.id   AF-A0A545SA45-F1
#
_cell.length_a   1.000
_cell.length_b   1.000
_cell.length_c   1.000
_cell.angle_alpha   90.00
_cell.angle_beta   90.00
_cell.angle_gamma   90.00
#
_symmetry.space_group_name_H-M   'P 1'
#
loop_
_entity.id
_entity.type
_entity.pdbx_description
1 polymer ?
#
loop_
_entity_poly.entity_id
_entity_poly.type
_entity_poly.pdbx_seq_one_letter_code
_entity_poly.pdbx_strand_id
1 'polypeptide(L)'
;RWYPPRYQGVVLGIAGAGNMGVVLDSMIVPWLAESFGWPSVFGFLLIPLLIVFVIYTLLAKDAPEARKPVSLANYAALLRDKDSWWFMFFYSITFGGFVGLGNALPLYFTHWYHVSGIAAGMMVAIVVMAGSMFRPIGGHVADRIGGIRSLSILFVLVSLSYLTVALLPEGPAPLAGQIADAKVAGWGLAELPGIAWLATLAFFIGAIALGMGNGAVFQLVPLRFRGEIGVMTGLVGAAGGIGGFFLAKTLGISWATSHGFMNGFLIFAFLPLLGLVGLTLVKRRWRTTWGAVSGARV
;
A
#
# COMPACT_ATOMS: atom_id res chain seq x y z
N ARG A 1 12.63 15.65 19.43
CA ARG A 1 11.69 14.49 19.34
C ARG A 1 10.61 14.68 20.40
N TRP A 2 9.36 14.26 20.12
CA TRP A 2 8.26 14.41 21.09
C TRP A 2 8.14 13.24 22.08
N TYR A 3 8.58 12.04 21.68
CA TYR A 3 8.37 10.82 22.45
C TYR A 3 9.68 10.05 22.67
N PRO A 4 9.86 9.42 23.85
CA PRO A 4 10.94 8.48 24.11
C PRO A 4 10.95 7.28 23.14
N PRO A 5 12.11 6.64 22.88
CA PRO A 5 12.23 5.50 21.95
C PRO A 5 11.26 4.34 22.22
N ARG A 6 10.89 4.10 23.49
CA ARG A 6 9.94 3.04 23.88
C ARG A 6 8.54 3.19 23.27
N TYR A 7 8.12 4.40 22.92
CA TYR A 7 6.80 4.66 22.29
C TYR A 7 6.87 4.78 20.77
N GLN A 8 8.06 4.60 20.18
CA GLN A 8 8.27 4.82 18.75
C GLN A 8 7.36 3.91 17.90
N GLY A 9 7.13 2.66 18.33
CA GLY A 9 6.21 1.73 17.65
C GLY A 9 4.75 2.19 17.68
N VAL A 10 4.26 2.70 18.82
CA VAL A 10 2.88 3.21 18.96
C VAL A 10 2.68 4.46 18.11
N VAL A 11 3.64 5.39 18.14
CA VAL A 11 3.59 6.63 17.34
C VAL A 11 3.62 6.32 15.85
N LEU A 12 4.49 5.41 15.40
CA LEU A 12 4.55 4.96 14.01
C LEU A 12 3.27 4.19 13.61
N GLY A 13 2.67 3.43 14.54
CA GLY A 13 1.40 2.74 14.33
C GLY A 13 0.24 3.71 14.11
N ILE A 14 0.10 4.73 14.96
CA ILE A 14 -0.91 5.78 14.83
C ILE A 14 -0.68 6.57 13.52
N ALA A 15 0.56 6.93 13.20
CA ALA A 15 0.88 7.58 11.94
C ALA A 15 0.55 6.67 10.72
N GLY A 16 0.79 5.37 10.85
CA GLY A 16 0.41 4.36 9.86
C GLY A 16 -1.10 4.25 9.63
N ALA A 17 -1.89 4.51 10.67
CA ALA A 17 -3.35 4.55 10.62
C ALA A 17 -3.89 5.66 9.70
N GLY A 18 -3.08 6.65 9.32
CA GLY A 18 -3.45 7.66 8.31
C GLY A 18 -3.86 7.05 6.97
N ASN A 19 -3.45 5.82 6.66
CA ASN A 19 -3.88 5.10 5.44
C ASN A 19 -5.36 4.66 5.49
N MET A 20 -6.02 4.72 6.67
CA MET A 20 -7.47 4.51 6.78
C MET A 20 -8.28 5.56 6.02
N GLY A 21 -7.70 6.73 5.71
CA GLY A 21 -8.33 7.72 4.83
C GLY A 21 -8.72 7.14 3.48
N VAL A 22 -7.91 6.24 2.91
CA VAL A 22 -8.20 5.57 1.62
C VAL A 22 -9.42 4.64 1.73
N VAL A 23 -9.59 3.99 2.89
CA VAL A 23 -10.76 3.14 3.15
C VAL A 23 -12.04 3.99 3.16
N LEU A 24 -12.02 5.10 3.90
CA LEU A 24 -13.15 6.02 3.96
C LEU A 24 -13.45 6.64 2.59
N ASP A 25 -12.41 7.04 1.86
CA ASP A 25 -12.52 7.58 0.50
C ASP A 25 -13.20 6.58 -0.44
N SER A 26 -12.75 5.32 -0.42
CA SER A 26 -13.33 4.25 -1.23
C SER A 26 -14.79 3.97 -0.92
N MET A 27 -15.23 4.18 0.34
CA MET A 27 -16.62 3.97 0.75
C MET A 27 -17.52 5.18 0.42
N ILE A 28 -17.01 6.40 0.59
CA ILE A 28 -17.81 7.63 0.59
C ILE A 28 -17.86 8.28 -0.79
N VAL A 29 -16.72 8.34 -1.50
CA VAL A 29 -16.62 9.10 -2.76
C VAL A 29 -17.53 8.57 -3.86
N PRO A 30 -17.60 7.25 -4.14
CA PRO A 30 -18.50 6.75 -5.18
C PRO A 30 -19.97 7.09 -4.90
N TRP A 31 -20.39 6.99 -3.63
CA TRP A 31 -21.75 7.33 -3.21
C TRP A 31 -22.05 8.83 -3.36
N LEU A 32 -21.10 9.71 -2.99
CA LEU A 32 -21.22 11.15 -3.19
C LEU A 32 -21.28 11.52 -4.68
N ALA A 33 -20.42 10.91 -5.49
CA ALA A 33 -20.34 11.18 -6.92
C ALA A 33 -21.65 10.81 -7.62
N GLU A 34 -22.27 9.69 -7.24
CA GLU A 34 -23.55 9.26 -7.79
C GLU A 34 -24.71 10.14 -7.30
N SER A 35 -24.72 10.51 -6.02
CA SER A 35 -25.83 11.25 -5.41
C SER A 35 -25.83 12.74 -5.76
N PHE A 36 -24.65 13.36 -5.90
CA PHE A 36 -24.49 14.81 -6.02
C PHE A 36 -23.60 15.26 -7.19
N GLY A 37 -23.03 14.33 -7.95
CA GLY A 37 -22.12 14.61 -9.06
C GLY A 37 -20.67 14.87 -8.61
N TRP A 38 -19.72 14.60 -9.51
CA TRP A 38 -18.28 14.76 -9.27
C TRP A 38 -17.83 16.14 -8.78
N PRO A 39 -18.34 17.28 -9.30
CA PRO A 39 -17.94 18.60 -8.78
C PRO A 39 -18.26 18.77 -7.29
N SER A 40 -19.40 18.25 -6.84
CA SER A 40 -19.84 18.33 -5.44
C SER A 40 -18.96 17.51 -4.51
N VAL A 41 -18.43 16.37 -4.97
CA VAL A 41 -17.50 15.52 -4.20
C VAL A 41 -16.31 16.34 -3.70
N PHE A 42 -15.68 17.13 -4.57
CA PHE A 42 -14.56 17.98 -4.18
C PHE A 42 -14.97 19.02 -3.13
N GLY A 43 -16.17 19.60 -3.28
CA GLY A 43 -16.75 20.50 -2.27
C GLY A 43 -16.92 19.82 -0.91
N PHE A 44 -17.46 18.61 -0.87
CA PHE A 44 -17.60 17.82 0.36
C PHE A 44 -16.26 17.45 0.98
N LEU A 45 -15.26 17.06 0.19
CA LEU A 45 -13.92 16.71 0.67
C LEU A 45 -13.12 17.92 1.18
N LEU A 46 -13.42 19.13 0.71
CA LEU A 46 -12.81 20.36 1.23
C LEU A 46 -13.21 20.65 2.68
N ILE A 47 -14.42 20.27 3.11
CA ILE A 47 -14.91 20.52 4.47
C ILE A 47 -14.02 19.86 5.53
N PRO A 48 -13.79 18.52 5.54
CA PRO A 48 -12.91 17.88 6.52
C PRO A 48 -11.46 18.34 6.36
N LEU A 49 -10.99 18.64 5.15
CA LEU A 49 -9.65 19.17 4.92
C LEU A 49 -9.45 20.52 5.62
N LEU A 50 -10.39 21.45 5.48
CA LEU A 50 -10.35 22.76 6.13
C LEU A 50 -10.44 22.63 7.65
N ILE A 51 -11.28 21.73 8.16
CA ILE A 51 -11.36 21.46 9.61
C ILE A 51 -10.01 20.97 10.13
N VAL A 52 -9.39 19.99 9.47
CA VAL A 52 -8.07 19.46 9.86
C VAL A 52 -7.00 20.56 9.76
N PHE A 53 -7.04 21.39 8.73
CA PHE A 53 -6.11 22.52 8.58
C PHE A 53 -6.24 23.51 9.74
N VAL A 54 -7.46 23.95 10.07
CA VAL A 54 -7.72 24.86 11.19
C VAL A 54 -7.25 24.24 12.51
N ILE A 55 -7.63 22.99 12.79
CA ILE A 55 -7.20 22.26 13.99
C ILE A 55 -5.67 22.20 14.06
N TYR A 56 -5.01 21.88 12.95
CA TYR A 56 -3.55 21.84 12.89
C TYR A 56 -2.94 23.20 13.21
N THR A 57 -3.44 24.28 12.60
CA THR A 57 -2.91 25.63 12.87
C THR A 57 -3.09 26.09 14.32
N LEU A 58 -4.16 25.65 14.99
CA LEU A 58 -4.46 26.04 16.37
C LEU A 58 -3.76 25.17 17.42
N LEU A 59 -3.54 23.88 17.13
CA LEU A 59 -3.07 22.90 18.12
C LEU A 59 -1.64 22.41 17.90
N ALA A 60 -1.09 22.48 16.67
CA ALA A 60 0.25 21.98 16.42
C ALA A 60 1.30 22.85 17.11
N LYS A 61 2.23 22.20 17.80
CA LYS A 61 3.36 22.85 18.50
C LYS A 61 4.67 22.29 17.98
N ASP A 62 5.72 23.10 18.06
CA ASP A 62 7.07 22.67 17.72
C ASP A 62 7.64 21.75 18.79
N ALA A 63 8.47 20.80 18.36
CA ALA A 63 9.11 19.86 19.26
C ALA A 63 10.09 20.59 20.21
N PRO A 64 10.17 20.21 21.49
CA PRO A 64 11.04 20.88 22.47
C PRO A 64 12.53 20.80 22.14
N GLU A 65 12.96 19.78 21.40
CA GLU A 65 14.36 19.61 21.00
C GLU A 65 14.63 20.28 19.65
N ALA A 66 15.70 21.10 19.59
CA ALA A 66 16.21 21.68 18.37
C ALA A 66 16.54 20.57 17.34
N ARG A 67 15.83 20.59 16.20
CA ARG A 67 16.03 19.63 15.12
C ARG A 67 17.33 19.98 14.40
N LYS A 68 18.23 19.01 14.19
CA LYS A 68 19.35 19.20 13.24
C LYS A 68 18.74 19.48 11.86
N PRO A 69 19.11 20.58 11.17
CA PRO A 69 18.60 20.87 9.83
C PRO A 69 18.95 19.73 8.89
N VAL A 70 17.96 19.21 8.16
CA VAL A 70 18.21 18.25 7.09
C VAL A 70 18.59 19.04 5.85
N SER A 71 19.78 18.77 5.31
CA SER A 71 20.27 19.43 4.09
C SER A 71 20.16 18.50 2.88
N LEU A 72 20.21 19.06 1.66
CA LEU A 72 20.29 18.27 0.43
C LEU A 72 21.52 17.35 0.39
N ALA A 73 22.61 17.73 1.07
CA ALA A 73 23.80 16.89 1.18
C ALA A 73 23.52 15.58 1.93
N ASN A 74 22.61 15.58 2.91
CA ASN A 74 22.23 14.36 3.63
C ASN A 74 21.51 13.37 2.71
N TYR A 75 20.61 13.88 1.86
CA TYR A 75 19.94 13.07 0.83
C TYR A 75 20.94 12.52 -0.17
N ALA A 76 21.86 13.35 -0.67
CA ALA A 76 22.90 12.92 -1.61
C ALA A 76 23.82 11.83 -1.00
N ALA A 77 24.18 11.96 0.27
CA ALA A 77 24.96 10.95 0.99
C ALA A 77 24.21 9.60 1.08
N LEU A 78 22.92 9.62 1.42
CA LEU A 78 22.10 8.40 1.46
C LEU A 78 21.88 7.78 0.08
N LEU A 79 21.73 8.59 -0.98
CA LEU A 79 21.58 8.09 -2.34
C LEU A 79 22.87 7.47 -2.90
N ARG A 80 24.03 7.84 -2.36
CA ARG A 80 25.31 7.15 -2.66
C ARG A 80 25.44 5.80 -1.96
N ASP A 81 24.66 5.56 -0.91
CA ASP A 81 24.67 4.29 -0.17
C ASP A 81 23.87 3.22 -0.93
N LYS A 82 24.50 2.06 -1.15
CA LYS A 82 23.90 0.94 -1.90
C LYS A 82 22.72 0.31 -1.19
N ASP A 83 22.69 0.31 0.14
CA ASP A 83 21.59 -0.28 0.91
C ASP A 83 20.34 0.57 0.81
N SER A 84 20.48 1.90 0.71
CA SER A 84 19.35 2.81 0.55
C SER A 84 18.48 2.43 -0.65
N TRP A 85 19.09 2.06 -1.78
CA TRP A 85 18.38 1.61 -2.98
C TRP A 85 17.62 0.31 -2.78
N TRP A 86 18.16 -0.64 -2.01
CA TRP A 86 17.45 -1.87 -1.68
C TRP A 86 16.22 -1.61 -0.81
N PHE A 87 16.33 -0.74 0.18
CA PHE A 87 15.18 -0.34 1.01
C PHE A 87 14.12 0.40 0.20
N MET A 88 14.53 1.36 -0.65
CA MET A 88 13.62 2.04 -1.57
C MET A 88 12.92 1.03 -2.48
N PHE A 89 13.66 0.10 -3.08
CA PHE A 89 13.11 -0.94 -3.94
C PHE A 89 12.11 -1.85 -3.20
N PHE A 90 12.47 -2.42 -2.06
CA PHE A 90 11.57 -3.29 -1.29
C PHE A 90 10.30 -2.56 -0.88
N TYR A 91 10.41 -1.27 -0.53
CA TYR A 91 9.25 -0.47 -0.15
C TYR A 91 8.40 -0.02 -1.35
N SER A 92 9.01 0.19 -2.53
CA SER A 92 8.27 0.33 -3.79
C SER A 92 7.43 -0.90 -4.09
N ILE A 93 7.87 -2.09 -3.69
CA ILE A 93 7.06 -3.33 -3.81
C ILE A 93 5.95 -3.33 -2.78
N THR A 94 6.26 -3.14 -1.49
CA THR A 94 5.26 -3.29 -0.41
C THR A 94 4.27 -2.14 -0.37
N PHE A 95 4.75 -0.90 -0.19
CA PHE A 95 3.90 0.27 -0.10
C PHE A 95 3.42 0.72 -1.47
N GLY A 96 4.30 0.69 -2.47
CA GLY A 96 3.90 0.97 -3.84
C GLY A 96 2.89 -0.04 -4.36
N GLY A 97 3.08 -1.33 -4.14
CA GLY A 97 2.06 -2.34 -4.46
C GLY A 97 0.71 -2.04 -3.79
N PHE A 98 0.73 -1.62 -2.53
CA PHE A 98 -0.49 -1.30 -1.77
C PHE A 98 -1.23 -0.09 -2.34
N VAL A 99 -0.51 1.01 -2.57
CA VAL A 99 -1.08 2.23 -3.17
C VAL A 99 -1.54 1.97 -4.61
N GLY A 100 -0.74 1.23 -5.38
CA GLY A 100 -1.06 0.87 -6.76
C GLY A 100 -2.36 0.07 -6.86
N LEU A 101 -2.57 -0.88 -5.94
CA LEU A 101 -3.83 -1.61 -5.83
C LEU A 101 -4.99 -0.71 -5.44
N GLY A 102 -4.86 0.13 -4.41
CA GLY A 102 -5.93 1.04 -4.01
C GLY A 102 -6.48 1.88 -5.17
N ASN A 103 -5.59 2.32 -6.06
CA ASN A 103 -5.97 3.10 -7.25
C ASN A 103 -6.49 2.26 -8.43
N ALA A 104 -6.01 1.04 -8.60
CA ALA A 104 -6.34 0.21 -9.76
C ALA A 104 -7.56 -0.70 -9.55
N LEU A 105 -7.86 -1.07 -8.30
CA LEU A 105 -8.96 -1.99 -7.97
C LEU A 105 -10.35 -1.49 -8.38
N PRO A 106 -10.71 -0.20 -8.26
CA PRO A 106 -12.01 0.28 -8.73
C PRO A 106 -12.17 0.02 -10.23
N LEU A 107 -11.12 0.30 -11.01
CA LEU A 107 -11.08 0.04 -12.45
C LEU A 107 -11.18 -1.46 -12.74
N TYR A 108 -10.46 -2.31 -11.99
CA TYR A 108 -10.54 -3.76 -12.16
C TYR A 108 -11.94 -4.31 -11.90
N PHE A 109 -12.58 -3.97 -10.77
CA PHE A 109 -13.91 -4.51 -10.44
C PHE A 109 -15.00 -4.00 -11.38
N THR A 110 -14.94 -2.72 -11.76
CA THR A 110 -15.93 -2.13 -12.69
C THR A 110 -15.82 -2.73 -14.09
N HIS A 111 -14.61 -2.92 -14.62
CA HIS A 111 -14.41 -3.39 -15.99
C HIS A 111 -14.34 -4.92 -16.15
N TRP A 112 -13.73 -5.65 -15.20
CA TRP A 112 -13.52 -7.10 -15.31
C TRP A 112 -14.65 -7.92 -14.70
N TYR A 113 -15.36 -7.34 -13.74
CA TYR A 113 -16.44 -8.00 -13.02
C TYR A 113 -17.76 -7.25 -13.12
N HIS A 114 -17.83 -6.19 -13.93
CA HIS A 114 -19.06 -5.43 -14.17
C HIS A 114 -19.72 -4.93 -12.88
N VAL A 115 -18.90 -4.56 -11.88
CA VAL A 115 -19.38 -4.14 -10.56
C VAL A 115 -19.72 -2.65 -10.59
N SER A 116 -20.80 -2.29 -9.91
CA SER A 116 -21.18 -0.89 -9.70
C SER A 116 -20.08 -0.08 -8.99
N GLY A 117 -19.99 1.23 -9.27
CA GLY A 117 -18.96 2.09 -8.67
C GLY A 117 -18.98 2.09 -7.14
N ILE A 118 -20.17 2.10 -6.53
CA ILE A 118 -20.34 2.01 -5.07
C ILE A 118 -19.86 0.66 -4.55
N ALA A 119 -20.30 -0.46 -5.14
CA ALA A 119 -19.89 -1.78 -4.67
C ALA A 119 -18.38 -2.02 -4.88
N ALA A 120 -17.81 -1.55 -5.98
CA ALA A 120 -16.38 -1.61 -6.23
C ALA A 120 -15.60 -0.84 -5.15
N GLY A 121 -16.06 0.36 -4.79
CA GLY A 121 -15.50 1.14 -3.68
C GLY A 121 -15.52 0.39 -2.35
N MET A 122 -16.62 -0.28 -2.02
CA MET A 122 -16.73 -1.12 -0.82
C MET A 122 -15.77 -2.32 -0.85
N MET A 123 -15.60 -2.96 -2.01
CA MET A 123 -14.65 -4.08 -2.17
C MET A 123 -13.20 -3.59 -2.00
N VAL A 124 -12.86 -2.43 -2.56
CA VAL A 124 -11.55 -1.79 -2.34
C VAL A 124 -11.34 -1.46 -0.87
N ALA A 125 -12.36 -0.93 -0.19
CA ALA A 125 -12.30 -0.62 1.23
C ALA A 125 -11.96 -1.87 2.07
N ILE A 126 -12.59 -3.02 1.79
CA ILE A 126 -12.30 -4.30 2.46
C ILE A 126 -10.82 -4.70 2.27
N VAL A 127 -10.32 -4.62 1.04
CA VAL A 127 -8.93 -5.00 0.71
C VAL A 127 -7.91 -4.05 1.36
N VAL A 128 -8.11 -2.75 1.22
CA VAL A 128 -7.19 -1.70 1.70
C VAL A 128 -7.17 -1.64 3.23
N MET A 129 -8.32 -1.89 3.88
CA MET A 129 -8.41 -1.99 5.33
C MET A 129 -7.50 -3.10 5.86
N ALA A 130 -7.52 -4.27 5.20
CA ALA A 130 -6.66 -5.40 5.56
C ALA A 130 -5.17 -5.03 5.55
N GLY A 131 -4.69 -4.42 4.47
CA GLY A 131 -3.28 -4.03 4.38
C GLY A 131 -2.89 -2.90 5.34
N SER A 132 -3.83 -2.07 5.79
CA SER A 132 -3.55 -1.02 6.78
C SER A 132 -3.49 -1.56 8.20
N MET A 133 -4.43 -2.43 8.58
CA MET A 133 -4.52 -2.98 9.94
C MET A 133 -3.41 -3.98 10.27
N PHE A 134 -2.88 -4.69 9.27
CA PHE A 134 -1.88 -5.74 9.50
C PHE A 134 -0.43 -5.23 9.49
N ARG A 135 -0.18 -3.93 9.29
CA ARG A 135 1.19 -3.38 9.32
C ARG A 135 1.91 -3.56 10.67
N PRO A 136 1.28 -3.27 11.83
CA PRO A 136 1.93 -3.49 13.13
C PRO A 136 2.26 -4.98 13.37
N ILE A 137 1.38 -5.88 12.89
CA ILE A 137 1.57 -7.32 12.96
C ILE A 137 2.82 -7.72 12.15
N GLY A 138 3.02 -7.15 10.97
CA GLY A 138 4.23 -7.39 10.16
C GLY A 138 5.51 -6.98 10.86
N GLY A 139 5.54 -5.81 11.50
CA GLY A 139 6.69 -5.37 12.30
C GLY A 139 6.96 -6.32 13.47
N HIS A 140 5.93 -6.71 14.21
CA HIS A 140 6.04 -7.65 15.33
C HIS A 140 6.53 -9.04 14.89
N VAL A 141 6.07 -9.53 13.74
CA VAL A 141 6.57 -10.77 13.15
C VAL A 141 8.03 -10.62 12.76
N ALA A 142 8.41 -9.52 12.12
CA ALA A 142 9.79 -9.22 11.74
C ALA A 142 10.74 -9.18 12.95
N ASP A 143 10.31 -8.62 14.08
CA ASP A 143 11.08 -8.63 15.32
C ASP A 143 11.33 -10.05 15.86
N ARG A 144 10.37 -10.97 15.66
CA ARG A 144 10.49 -12.37 16.12
C ARG A 144 11.32 -13.25 15.20
N ILE A 145 11.10 -13.21 13.89
CA ILE A 145 11.72 -14.15 12.93
C ILE A 145 12.82 -13.52 12.05
N GLY A 146 13.05 -12.21 12.19
CA GLY A 146 13.96 -11.41 11.38
C GLY A 146 13.27 -10.78 10.17
N GLY A 147 13.59 -9.52 9.89
CA GLY A 147 12.99 -8.76 8.78
C GLY A 147 13.22 -9.38 7.41
N ILE A 148 14.41 -9.95 7.16
CA ILE A 148 14.70 -10.64 5.88
C ILE A 148 13.79 -11.86 5.68
N ARG A 149 13.61 -12.66 6.74
CA ARG A 149 12.78 -13.88 6.66
C ARG A 149 11.31 -13.53 6.51
N SER A 150 10.85 -12.53 7.26
CA SER A 150 9.48 -12.01 7.16
C SER A 150 9.20 -11.52 5.74
N LEU A 151 10.02 -10.63 5.18
CA LEU A 151 9.85 -10.14 3.81
C LEU A 151 9.89 -11.26 2.78
N SER A 152 10.74 -12.27 2.98
CA SER A 152 10.82 -13.40 2.04
C SER A 152 9.51 -14.18 1.98
N ILE A 153 8.89 -14.47 3.12
CA ILE A 153 7.59 -15.16 3.16
C ILE A 153 6.51 -14.26 2.53
N LEU A 154 6.50 -12.98 2.88
CA LEU A 154 5.50 -12.03 2.43
C LEU A 154 5.57 -11.80 0.92
N PHE A 155 6.75 -11.68 0.32
CA PHE A 155 6.88 -11.55 -1.13
C PHE A 155 6.40 -12.78 -1.89
N VAL A 156 6.61 -14.00 -1.36
CA VAL A 156 6.01 -15.21 -1.96
C VAL A 156 4.49 -15.12 -1.90
N LEU A 157 3.91 -14.75 -0.76
CA LEU A 157 2.45 -14.62 -0.61
C LEU A 157 1.87 -13.58 -1.57
N VAL A 158 2.49 -12.40 -1.66
CA VAL A 158 2.10 -11.34 -2.59
C VAL A 158 2.15 -11.85 -4.05
N SER A 159 3.24 -12.53 -4.43
CA SER A 159 3.41 -13.06 -5.78
C SER A 159 2.33 -14.09 -6.12
N LEU A 160 2.03 -15.01 -5.20
CA LEU A 160 1.00 -16.02 -5.39
C LEU A 160 -0.39 -15.39 -5.48
N SER A 161 -0.72 -14.44 -4.60
CA SER A 161 -2.00 -13.74 -4.64
C SER A 161 -2.23 -13.03 -5.98
N TYR A 162 -1.24 -12.33 -6.52
CA TYR A 162 -1.39 -11.63 -7.80
C TYR A 162 -1.31 -12.53 -9.00
N LEU A 163 -0.57 -13.64 -8.91
CA LEU A 163 -0.62 -14.67 -9.94
C LEU A 163 -2.01 -15.32 -9.99
N THR A 164 -2.63 -15.61 -8.83
CA THR A 164 -4.00 -16.11 -8.77
C THR A 164 -4.96 -15.14 -9.45
N VAL A 165 -4.92 -13.85 -9.09
CA VAL A 165 -5.77 -12.82 -9.71
C VAL A 165 -5.51 -12.69 -11.22
N ALA A 166 -4.26 -12.72 -11.65
CA ALA A 166 -3.90 -12.61 -13.07
C ALA A 166 -4.54 -13.71 -13.93
N LEU A 167 -4.79 -14.88 -13.33
CA LEU A 167 -5.34 -16.06 -14.00
C LEU A 167 -6.86 -16.20 -13.81
N LEU A 168 -7.50 -15.34 -13.00
CA LEU A 168 -8.95 -15.38 -12.83
C LEU A 168 -9.65 -14.88 -14.10
N PRO A 169 -10.61 -15.64 -14.66
CA PRO A 169 -11.36 -15.20 -15.82
C PRO A 169 -12.25 -14.00 -15.50
N GLU A 170 -12.70 -13.35 -16.58
CA GLU A 170 -13.71 -12.30 -16.53
C GLU A 170 -15.02 -12.85 -15.92
N GLY A 171 -15.72 -12.02 -15.14
CA GLY A 171 -17.02 -12.41 -14.58
C GLY A 171 -18.16 -12.26 -15.58
N PRO A 172 -19.32 -12.87 -15.28
CA PRO A 172 -20.51 -12.68 -16.09
C PRO A 172 -20.98 -11.22 -16.05
N ALA A 173 -21.31 -10.67 -17.22
CA ALA A 173 -21.98 -9.39 -17.32
C ALA A 173 -23.46 -9.53 -16.90
N PRO A 174 -24.06 -8.53 -16.23
CA PRO A 174 -25.49 -8.54 -15.96
C PRO A 174 -26.31 -8.48 -17.26
N LEU A 175 -27.43 -9.19 -17.31
CA LEU A 175 -28.31 -9.22 -18.50
C LEU A 175 -28.91 -7.83 -18.76
N ALA A 176 -28.92 -7.41 -20.02
CA ALA A 176 -29.57 -6.19 -20.48
C ALA A 176 -31.08 -6.26 -20.16
N GLY A 177 -31.49 -5.63 -19.06
CA GLY A 177 -32.86 -5.66 -18.53
C GLY A 177 -32.95 -5.90 -17.02
N GLN A 178 -31.94 -6.52 -16.39
CA GLN A 178 -31.88 -6.65 -14.92
C GLN A 178 -31.46 -5.35 -14.23
N ILE A 179 -30.91 -4.40 -14.99
CA ILE A 179 -30.39 -3.11 -14.51
C ILE A 179 -31.42 -1.97 -14.74
N ALA A 180 -32.63 -2.29 -15.23
CA ALA A 180 -33.59 -1.28 -15.72
C ALA A 180 -34.02 -0.23 -14.66
N ASP A 181 -33.91 -0.56 -13.37
CA ASP A 181 -34.24 0.35 -12.25
C ASP A 181 -33.01 0.75 -11.40
N ALA A 182 -31.81 0.24 -11.71
CA ALA A 182 -30.62 0.53 -10.91
C ALA A 182 -29.99 1.85 -11.37
N LYS A 183 -29.90 2.83 -10.45
CA LYS A 183 -29.11 4.05 -10.67
C LYS A 183 -27.62 3.78 -10.92
N VAL A 184 -27.15 2.58 -10.56
CA VAL A 184 -25.75 2.14 -10.73
C VAL A 184 -25.64 1.07 -11.80
N ALA A 185 -24.89 1.37 -12.86
CA ALA A 185 -24.54 0.38 -13.87
C ALA A 185 -23.66 -0.71 -13.25
N GLY A 186 -24.06 -1.98 -13.37
CA GLY A 186 -23.31 -3.14 -12.90
C GLY A 186 -23.88 -3.81 -11.64
N TRP A 187 -23.22 -4.88 -11.18
CA TRP A 187 -23.63 -5.65 -10.01
C TRP A 187 -23.59 -4.81 -8.73
N GLY A 188 -24.68 -4.86 -7.96
CA GLY A 188 -24.69 -4.42 -6.57
C GLY A 188 -23.93 -5.39 -5.66
N LEU A 189 -23.56 -4.95 -4.45
CA LEU A 189 -22.75 -5.75 -3.52
C LEU A 189 -23.39 -7.12 -3.17
N ALA A 190 -24.72 -7.17 -3.05
CA ALA A 190 -25.46 -8.38 -2.71
C ALA A 190 -25.61 -9.36 -3.90
N GLU A 191 -25.41 -8.87 -5.12
CA GLU A 191 -25.65 -9.61 -6.37
C GLU A 191 -24.33 -10.01 -7.06
N LEU A 192 -23.20 -9.74 -6.40
CA LEU A 192 -21.88 -9.98 -6.96
C LEU A 192 -21.67 -11.45 -7.34
N PRO A 193 -21.11 -11.72 -8.52
CA PRO A 193 -20.76 -13.08 -8.89
C PRO A 193 -19.67 -13.62 -7.95
N GLY A 194 -19.75 -14.89 -7.59
CA GLY A 194 -18.83 -15.52 -6.62
C GLY A 194 -17.35 -15.40 -6.99
N ILE A 195 -17.03 -15.29 -8.29
CA ILE A 195 -15.67 -15.07 -8.77
C ILE A 195 -15.10 -13.69 -8.36
N ALA A 196 -15.93 -12.66 -8.26
CA ALA A 196 -15.51 -11.34 -7.79
C ALA A 196 -15.15 -11.38 -6.29
N TRP A 197 -15.85 -12.20 -5.49
CA TRP A 197 -15.49 -12.47 -4.10
C TRP A 197 -14.18 -13.25 -3.97
N LEU A 198 -13.93 -14.22 -4.86
CA LEU A 198 -12.66 -14.94 -4.91
C LEU A 198 -11.50 -14.00 -5.23
N ALA A 199 -11.66 -13.10 -6.20
CA ALA A 199 -10.68 -12.06 -6.50
C ALA A 199 -10.45 -11.14 -5.29
N THR A 200 -11.53 -10.71 -4.62
CA THR A 200 -11.45 -9.89 -3.40
C THR A 200 -10.67 -10.59 -2.30
N LEU A 201 -10.89 -11.89 -2.08
CA LEU A 201 -10.15 -12.68 -1.10
C LEU A 201 -8.66 -12.78 -1.46
N ALA A 202 -8.33 -13.02 -2.73
CA ALA A 202 -6.95 -13.06 -3.19
C ALA A 202 -6.24 -11.71 -2.99
N PHE A 203 -6.91 -10.60 -3.31
CA PHE A 203 -6.40 -9.26 -3.03
C PHE A 203 -6.29 -8.96 -1.54
N PHE A 204 -7.25 -9.41 -0.72
CA PHE A 204 -7.24 -9.24 0.73
C PHE A 204 -5.99 -9.89 1.34
N ILE A 205 -5.69 -11.13 0.94
CA ILE A 205 -4.47 -11.84 1.36
C ILE A 205 -3.22 -11.09 0.88
N GLY A 206 -3.19 -10.67 -0.39
CA GLY A 206 -2.08 -9.90 -0.94
C GLY A 206 -1.87 -8.57 -0.22
N ALA A 207 -2.95 -7.85 0.11
CA ALA A 207 -2.92 -6.58 0.83
C ALA A 207 -2.43 -6.76 2.27
N ILE A 208 -2.86 -7.81 2.97
CA ILE A 208 -2.28 -8.20 4.27
C ILE A 208 -0.77 -8.39 4.13
N ALA A 209 -0.34 -9.15 3.13
CA ALA A 209 1.07 -9.45 2.95
C ALA A 209 1.91 -8.19 2.62
N LEU A 210 1.41 -7.30 1.76
CA LEU A 210 2.02 -6.00 1.48
C LEU A 210 2.06 -5.10 2.73
N GLY A 211 0.96 -5.06 3.48
CA GLY A 211 0.83 -4.32 4.73
C GLY A 211 1.86 -4.77 5.76
N MET A 212 1.93 -6.07 6.01
CA MET A 212 2.94 -6.66 6.88
C MET A 212 4.36 -6.39 6.36
N GLY A 213 4.55 -6.38 5.04
CA GLY A 213 5.82 -6.08 4.38
C GLY A 213 6.31 -4.68 4.72
N ASN A 214 5.42 -3.68 4.74
CA ASN A 214 5.75 -2.32 5.17
C ASN A 214 6.29 -2.31 6.61
N GLY A 215 5.65 -3.07 7.51
CA GLY A 215 6.13 -3.23 8.89
C GLY A 215 7.52 -3.85 8.97
N ALA A 216 7.77 -4.90 8.17
CA ALA A 216 9.06 -5.58 8.13
C ALA A 216 10.18 -4.69 7.55
N VAL A 217 9.91 -3.86 6.53
CA VAL A 217 10.90 -2.89 6.01
C VAL A 217 11.23 -1.85 7.08
N PHE A 218 10.21 -1.28 7.75
CA PHE A 218 10.44 -0.28 8.79
C PHE A 218 11.07 -0.83 10.07
N GLN A 219 11.04 -2.13 10.28
CA GLN A 219 11.81 -2.80 11.31
C GLN A 219 13.32 -2.78 10.97
N LEU A 220 13.68 -2.97 9.70
CA LEU A 220 15.07 -3.00 9.23
C LEU A 220 15.71 -1.60 9.08
N VAL A 221 14.94 -0.57 8.71
CA VAL A 221 15.46 0.79 8.45
C VAL A 221 16.23 1.37 9.65
N PRO A 222 15.70 1.37 10.89
CA PRO A 222 16.41 1.88 12.06
C PRO A 222 17.67 1.08 12.40
N LEU A 223 17.76 -0.20 12.01
CA LEU A 223 18.94 -1.01 12.27
C LEU A 223 20.15 -0.54 11.45
N ARG A 224 19.90 -0.06 10.22
CA ARG A 224 20.94 0.42 9.30
C ARG A 224 21.20 1.92 9.39
N PHE A 225 20.14 2.73 9.49
CA PHE A 225 20.22 4.19 9.34
C PHE A 225 19.90 4.94 10.64
N ARG A 226 20.41 4.49 11.79
CA ARG A 226 20.11 5.05 13.13
C ARG A 226 20.21 6.59 13.22
N GLY A 227 21.22 7.18 12.58
CA GLY A 227 21.46 8.62 12.58
C GLY A 227 20.57 9.42 11.63
N GLU A 228 20.06 8.78 10.57
CA GLU A 228 19.40 9.42 9.43
C GLU A 228 18.00 8.84 9.18
N ILE A 229 17.36 8.27 10.22
CA ILE A 229 16.07 7.56 10.10
C ILE A 229 15.04 8.43 9.38
N GLY A 230 14.91 9.71 9.75
CA GLY A 230 13.93 10.61 9.16
C GLY A 230 14.10 10.81 7.64
N VAL A 231 15.34 11.06 7.21
CA VAL A 231 15.68 11.26 5.79
C VAL A 231 15.42 9.98 5.02
N MET A 232 15.85 8.85 5.57
CA MET A 232 15.67 7.54 4.95
C MET A 232 14.19 7.15 4.86
N THR A 233 13.39 7.37 5.91
CA THR A 233 11.94 7.12 5.86
C THR A 233 11.25 7.97 4.81
N GLY A 234 11.70 9.22 4.58
CA GLY A 234 11.19 10.07 3.52
C GLY A 234 11.54 9.56 2.12
N LEU A 235 12.79 9.20 1.88
CA LEU A 235 13.25 8.61 0.60
C LEU A 235 12.50 7.32 0.26
N VAL A 236 12.39 6.43 1.25
CA VAL A 236 11.66 5.16 1.13
C VAL A 236 10.19 5.42 0.84
N GLY A 237 9.55 6.36 1.54
CA GLY A 237 8.16 6.76 1.27
C GLY A 237 7.95 7.29 -0.15
N ALA A 238 8.85 8.16 -0.62
CA ALA A 238 8.80 8.69 -1.98
C ALA A 238 8.96 7.59 -3.05
N ALA A 239 9.93 6.70 -2.88
CA ALA A 239 10.11 5.53 -3.73
C ALA A 239 8.87 4.61 -3.73
N GLY A 240 8.24 4.46 -2.55
CA GLY A 240 6.96 3.78 -2.39
C GLY A 240 5.87 4.40 -3.27
N GLY A 241 5.67 5.71 -3.19
CA GLY A 241 4.68 6.43 -4.01
C GLY A 241 4.94 6.33 -5.52
N ILE A 242 6.20 6.45 -5.94
CA ILE A 242 6.62 6.26 -7.33
C ILE A 242 6.28 4.83 -7.80
N GLY A 243 6.61 3.83 -6.98
CA GLY A 243 6.28 2.43 -7.25
C GLY A 243 4.78 2.24 -7.47
N GLY A 244 3.94 2.78 -6.58
CA GLY A 244 2.49 2.67 -6.68
C GLY A 244 1.90 3.36 -7.91
N PHE A 245 2.42 4.52 -8.29
CA PHE A 245 2.02 5.20 -9.51
C PHE A 245 2.28 4.34 -10.76
N PHE A 246 3.50 3.81 -10.92
CA PHE A 246 3.85 3.00 -12.08
C PHE A 246 3.09 1.68 -12.12
N LEU A 247 2.93 1.03 -10.96
CA LEU A 247 2.17 -0.20 -10.83
C LEU A 247 0.69 0.00 -11.18
N ALA A 248 0.01 1.03 -10.67
CA ALA A 248 -1.36 1.33 -11.10
C ALA A 248 -1.44 1.59 -12.62
N LYS A 249 -0.46 2.30 -13.17
CA LYS A 249 -0.40 2.61 -14.59
C LYS A 249 -0.26 1.37 -15.48
N THR A 250 0.48 0.34 -15.06
CA THR A 250 0.60 -0.89 -15.87
C THR A 250 -0.72 -1.62 -16.01
N LEU A 251 -1.58 -1.60 -14.98
CA LEU A 251 -2.94 -2.16 -15.07
C LEU A 251 -3.83 -1.35 -16.01
N GLY A 252 -3.79 -0.02 -15.93
CA GLY A 252 -4.52 0.85 -16.86
C GLY A 252 -4.08 0.65 -18.33
N ILE A 253 -2.77 0.52 -18.57
CA ILE A 253 -2.23 0.22 -19.90
C ILE A 253 -2.66 -1.18 -20.37
N SER A 254 -2.61 -2.18 -19.49
CA SER A 254 -3.04 -3.56 -19.81
C SER A 254 -4.49 -3.57 -20.30
N TRP A 255 -5.38 -2.87 -19.59
CA TRP A 255 -6.77 -2.71 -20.01
C TRP A 255 -6.91 -1.99 -21.35
N ALA A 256 -6.22 -0.87 -21.52
CA ALA A 256 -6.32 -0.05 -22.73
C ALA A 256 -5.82 -0.76 -24.00
N THR A 257 -4.87 -1.70 -23.89
CA THR A 257 -4.27 -2.38 -25.05
C THR A 257 -4.83 -3.76 -25.33
N SER A 258 -5.16 -4.52 -24.29
CA SER A 258 -5.53 -5.93 -24.42
C SER A 258 -6.94 -6.26 -23.92
N HIS A 259 -7.67 -5.25 -23.43
CA HIS A 259 -8.96 -5.42 -22.73
C HIS A 259 -8.89 -6.49 -21.62
N GLY A 260 -7.72 -6.62 -20.99
CA GLY A 260 -7.47 -7.63 -19.97
C GLY A 260 -6.48 -7.15 -18.93
N PHE A 261 -6.51 -7.78 -17.75
CA PHE A 261 -5.68 -7.39 -16.61
C PHE A 261 -4.51 -8.32 -16.32
N MET A 262 -4.45 -9.47 -17.01
CA MET A 262 -3.42 -10.49 -16.77
C MET A 262 -2.01 -9.89 -16.84
N ASN A 263 -1.66 -9.16 -17.90
CA ASN A 263 -0.32 -8.60 -18.08
C ASN A 263 0.04 -7.59 -16.97
N GLY A 264 -0.91 -6.75 -16.58
CA GLY A 264 -0.73 -5.82 -15.46
C GLY A 264 -0.45 -6.58 -14.16
N PHE A 265 -1.25 -7.58 -13.82
CA PHE A 265 -1.06 -8.35 -12.58
C PHE A 265 0.16 -9.27 -12.61
N LEU A 266 0.59 -9.75 -13.77
CA LEU A 266 1.86 -10.48 -13.89
C LEU A 266 3.04 -9.59 -13.48
N ILE A 267 3.05 -8.31 -13.84
CA ILE A 267 4.09 -7.38 -13.38
C ILE A 267 4.06 -7.26 -11.84
N PHE A 268 2.86 -7.12 -11.24
CA PHE A 268 2.71 -7.12 -9.79
C PHE A 268 3.15 -8.44 -9.14
N ALA A 269 2.97 -9.58 -9.81
CA ALA A 269 3.37 -10.89 -9.31
C ALA A 269 4.88 -11.14 -9.42
N PHE A 270 5.52 -10.68 -10.50
CA PHE A 270 6.96 -10.87 -10.73
C PHE A 270 7.83 -9.90 -9.93
N LEU A 271 7.35 -8.68 -9.66
CA LEU A 271 8.14 -7.67 -8.96
C LEU A 271 8.56 -8.11 -7.53
N PRO A 272 7.69 -8.70 -6.69
CA PRO A 272 8.10 -9.27 -5.40
C PRO A 272 9.06 -10.45 -5.55
N LEU A 273 8.99 -11.24 -6.63
CA LEU A 273 10.00 -12.28 -6.90
C LEU A 273 11.38 -11.66 -7.19
N LEU A 274 11.43 -10.53 -7.91
CA LEU A 274 12.68 -9.75 -8.03
C LEU A 274 13.14 -9.21 -6.67
N GLY A 275 12.20 -8.78 -5.83
CA GLY A 275 12.44 -8.47 -4.42
C GLY A 275 13.08 -9.61 -3.64
N LEU A 276 12.61 -10.85 -3.82
CA LEU A 276 13.19 -12.05 -3.22
C LEU A 276 14.61 -12.29 -3.68
N VAL A 277 14.87 -12.18 -4.98
CA VAL A 277 16.23 -12.28 -5.52
C VAL A 277 17.12 -11.21 -4.88
N GLY A 278 16.66 -9.96 -4.83
CA GLY A 278 17.35 -8.87 -4.15
C GLY A 278 17.68 -9.19 -2.69
N LEU A 279 16.70 -9.66 -1.92
CA LEU A 279 16.88 -10.07 -0.51
C LEU A 279 17.92 -11.19 -0.37
N THR A 280 17.89 -12.20 -1.25
CA THR A 280 18.85 -13.30 -1.20
C THR A 280 20.28 -12.87 -1.51
N LEU A 281 20.47 -11.85 -2.36
CA LEU A 281 21.78 -11.27 -2.66
C LEU A 281 22.33 -10.47 -1.47
N VAL A 282 21.47 -9.73 -0.75
CA VAL A 282 21.93 -8.86 0.35
C VAL A 282 21.94 -9.53 1.72
N LYS A 283 21.22 -10.65 1.91
CA LYS A 283 21.02 -11.26 3.24
C LYS A 283 22.30 -11.59 3.98
N ARG A 284 23.31 -12.13 3.28
CA ARG A 284 24.56 -12.56 3.91
C ARG A 284 25.32 -11.35 4.42
N ARG A 285 25.43 -10.33 3.59
CA ARG A 285 26.09 -9.06 3.91
C ARG A 285 25.40 -8.37 5.08
N TRP A 286 24.08 -8.18 5.03
CA TRP A 286 23.35 -7.48 6.09
C TRP A 286 23.42 -8.19 7.45
N ARG A 287 23.37 -9.51 7.47
CA ARG A 287 23.54 -10.29 8.71
C ARG A 287 24.92 -10.14 9.32
N THR A 288 25.98 -10.16 8.49
CA THR A 288 27.35 -10.02 8.99
C THR A 288 27.69 -8.59 9.39
N THR A 289 27.16 -7.58 8.70
CA THR A 289 27.51 -6.17 8.96
C THR A 289 26.61 -5.48 9.99
N TRP A 290 25.33 -5.86 10.09
CA TRP A 290 24.37 -5.16 10.98
C TRP A 290 23.89 -6.02 12.14
N GLY A 291 23.71 -7.33 11.90
CA GLY A 291 23.28 -8.28 12.94
C GLY A 291 24.28 -8.35 14.09
N ALA A 292 25.58 -8.32 13.76
CA ALA A 292 26.67 -8.32 14.74
C ALA A 292 26.71 -7.04 15.61
N VAL A 293 26.24 -5.91 15.11
CA VAL A 293 26.31 -4.60 15.78
C VAL A 293 25.03 -4.26 16.56
N SER A 294 23.89 -4.82 16.14
CA SER A 294 22.58 -4.45 16.69
C SER A 294 22.02 -5.41 17.73
N GLY A 295 22.49 -6.66 17.78
CA GLY A 295 21.90 -7.72 18.62
C GLY A 295 20.47 -8.12 18.22
N ALA A 296 19.89 -7.44 17.22
CA ALA A 296 18.54 -7.66 16.71
C ALA A 296 18.55 -8.72 15.60
N ARG A 297 17.42 -9.41 15.41
CA ARG A 297 17.25 -10.40 14.35
C ARG A 297 17.10 -9.67 13.01
N VAL A 298 18.08 -9.84 12.13
CA VAL A 298 18.13 -9.31 10.74
C VAL A 298 17.67 -10.36 9.73
#